data_AF-A0AAU8IU91-F1
#
_entry.id   AF-A0AAU8IU91-F1
#
_cell.length_a   1.000
_cell.length_b   1.000
_cell.length_c   1.000
_cell.angle_alpha   90.00
_cell.angle_beta   90.00
_cell.angle_gamma   90.00
#
_symmetry.space_group_name_H-M   'P 1'
#
loop_
_entity.id
_entity.type
_entity.pdbx_description
1 polymer ?
#
loop_
_entity_poly.entity_id
_entity_poly.type
_entity_poly.pdbx_seq_one_letter_code
_entity_poly.pdbx_strand_id
1 'polypeptide(L)' 'MSCLITGELAATEAGVAPATIRKWVQLGHLKAAGKQGRRVLYRLEDVFAAERIAHGRSRRPGG' A
#
# COMPACT_ATOMS: atom_id res chain seq x y z
N MET A 1 -15.81 -5.93 5.36
CA MET A 1 -15.43 -7.03 4.45
C MET A 1 -13.97 -6.84 4.07
N SER A 2 -13.07 -7.70 4.57
CA SER A 2 -11.63 -7.59 4.32
C SER A 2 -11.27 -8.20 2.97
N CYS A 3 -11.24 -7.39 1.91
CA CYS A 3 -10.78 -7.80 0.59
C CYS A 3 -9.25 -7.88 0.57
N LEU A 4 -8.72 -9.07 0.26
CA LEU A 4 -7.28 -9.30 0.11
C LEU A 4 -6.88 -9.17 -1.35
N ILE A 5 -5.91 -8.31 -1.62
CA ILE A 5 -5.45 -7.99 -2.98
C ILE A 5 -3.94 -8.19 -3.10
N THR A 6 -3.46 -8.50 -4.29
CA THR A 6 -2.01 -8.61 -4.57
C THR A 6 -1.36 -7.24 -4.59
N GLY A 7 -0.02 -7.20 -4.48
CA GLY A 7 0.72 -5.93 -4.55
C GLY A 7 0.57 -5.16 -5.87
N GLU A 8 0.39 -5.87 -6.98
CA GLU A 8 0.10 -5.24 -8.29
C GLU A 8 -1.30 -4.64 -8.32
N LEU A 9 -2.30 -5.39 -7.86
CA LEU A 9 -3.67 -4.87 -7.80
C LEU A 9 -3.77 -3.70 -6.82
N ALA A 10 -3.12 -3.79 -5.65
CA ALA A 10 -3.03 -2.69 -4.69
C ALA A 10 -2.46 -1.41 -5.29
N ALA A 11 -1.44 -1.53 -6.15
CA ALA A 11 -0.85 -0.40 -6.83
C ALA A 11 -1.85 0.27 -7.78
N THR A 12 -2.56 -0.53 -8.58
CA THR A 12 -3.61 -0.06 -9.49
C THR A 12 -4.76 0.61 -8.74
N GLU A 13 -5.29 -0.02 -7.69
CA GLU A 13 -6.41 0.50 -6.89
C GLU A 13 -6.06 1.81 -6.17
N ALA A 14 -4.83 1.92 -5.66
CA ALA A 14 -4.35 3.15 -5.03
C ALA A 14 -3.83 4.19 -6.04
N GLY A 15 -3.81 3.88 -7.35
CA GLY A 15 -3.29 4.77 -8.38
C GLY A 15 -1.79 5.10 -8.23
N VAL A 16 -1.01 4.20 -7.60
CA VAL A 16 0.43 4.39 -7.36
C VAL A 16 1.27 3.36 -8.11
N ALA A 17 2.57 3.63 -8.28
CA ALA A 17 3.48 2.64 -8.82
C ALA A 17 3.68 1.45 -7.85
N PRO A 18 3.88 0.21 -8.33
CA PRO A 18 4.20 -0.94 -7.46
C PRO A 18 5.44 -0.76 -6.59
N ALA A 19 6.38 0.10 -7.01
CA ALA A 19 7.53 0.50 -6.22
C ALA A 19 7.13 1.28 -4.95
N THR A 20 6.07 2.10 -5.01
CA THR A 20 5.53 2.84 -3.87
C THR A 20 4.93 1.90 -2.84
N ILE A 21 4.18 0.88 -3.28
CA ILE A 21 3.66 -0.18 -2.40
C ILE A 21 4.80 -0.88 -1.66
N ARG A 22 5.87 -1.27 -2.37
CA ARG A 22 7.07 -1.85 -1.74
C ARG A 22 7.70 -0.91 -0.71
N LYS A 23 7.80 0.38 -1.03
CA LYS A 23 8.33 1.40 -0.12
C LYS A 23 7.45 1.56 1.12
N TRP A 24 6.12 1.51 1.00
CA TRP A 24 5.22 1.55 2.16
C TRP A 24 5.38 0.34 3.06
N VAL A 25 5.59 -0.86 2.49
CA VAL A 25 5.87 -2.06 3.28
C VAL A 25 7.22 -1.94 4.01
N GLN A 26 8.27 -1.48 3.32
CA GLN A 26 9.58 -1.26 3.92
C GLN A 26 9.56 -0.21 5.04
N LEU A 27 8.78 0.85 4.87
CA LEU A 27 8.58 1.89 5.87
C LEU A 27 7.62 1.48 7.00
N GLY A 28 6.97 0.31 6.90
CA GLY A 28 5.99 -0.17 7.87
C GLY A 28 4.63 0.54 7.81
N HIS A 29 4.37 1.33 6.77
CA HIS A 29 3.08 1.99 6.52
C HIS A 29 2.02 1.02 6.00
N LEU A 30 2.43 -0.05 5.32
CA LEU A 30 1.54 -1.09 4.81
C LEU A 30 1.92 -2.45 5.38
N LYS A 31 0.96 -3.17 5.95
CA LYS A 31 1.16 -4.53 6.47
C LYS A 31 0.69 -5.57 5.46
N ALA A 32 1.50 -6.59 5.27
CA ALA A 32 1.08 -7.79 4.56
C ALA A 32 0.02 -8.52 5.40
N ALA A 33 -1.15 -8.73 4.81
CA ALA A 33 -2.26 -9.42 5.44
C ALA A 33 -2.12 -10.94 5.34
N GLY A 34 -1.36 -11.40 4.35
CA GLY A 34 -1.10 -12.80 4.10
C GLY A 34 -0.17 -13.00 2.92
N LYS A 35 0.05 -14.25 2.57
CA LYS A 35 0.79 -14.65 1.38
C LYS A 35 0.04 -15.78 0.70
N GLN A 36 -0.10 -15.70 -0.62
CA GLN A 36 -0.65 -16.76 -1.46
C GLN A 36 0.47 -17.31 -2.32
N GLY A 37 1.08 -18.40 -1.86
CA GLY A 37 2.30 -18.97 -2.44
C GLY A 37 3.46 -17.97 -2.38
N ARG A 38 3.94 -17.54 -3.55
CA ARG A 38 5.02 -16.55 -3.69
C ARG A 38 4.54 -15.10 -3.66
N ARG A 39 3.23 -14.85 -3.76
CA ARG A 39 2.66 -13.50 -3.83
C ARG A 39 2.25 -13.03 -2.43
N VAL A 40 2.59 -11.79 -2.10
CA VAL A 40 2.12 -11.15 -0.86
C VAL A 40 0.75 -10.54 -1.09
N LEU A 41 -0.15 -10.75 -0.13
CA LEU A 41 -1.49 -10.19 -0.13
C LEU A 41 -1.57 -9.05 0.90
N TYR A 42 -2.27 -8.00 0.53
CA TYR A 42 -2.50 -6.80 1.32
C TYR A 42 -3.99 -6.62 1.52
N ARG A 43 -4.40 -6.04 2.65
CA ARG A 43 -5.79 -5.63 2.79
C ARG A 43 -6.00 -4.35 2.01
N LEU A 44 -7.09 -4.29 1.24
CA LEU A 44 -7.47 -3.07 0.51
C LEU A 44 -7.61 -1.88 1.47
N GLU A 45 -8.16 -2.10 2.68
CA GLU A 45 -8.29 -1.07 3.72
C GLU A 45 -6.95 -0.48 4.18
N ASP A 46 -5.91 -1.32 4.35
CA ASP A 46 -4.58 -0.89 4.74
C ASP A 46 -3.87 -0.15 3.60
N VAL A 47 -4.13 -0.53 2.36
CA VAL A 47 -3.59 0.14 1.17
C VAL A 47 -4.12 1.57 1.07
N PHE A 48 -5.43 1.78 1.24
CA PHE A 48 -6.01 3.14 1.27
C PHE A 48 -5.57 3.96 2.49
N ALA A 49 -5.33 3.31 3.64
CA ALA A 49 -4.76 3.99 4.80
C ALA A 49 -3.33 4.48 4.52
N ALA A 50 -2.49 3.61 3.94
CA ALA A 50 -1.13 3.94 3.53
C ALA A 50 -1.09 5.04 2.46
N GLU A 51 -2.00 5.00 1.48
CA GLU A 51 -2.17 6.04 0.46
C GLU A 51 -2.45 7.40 1.09
N ARG A 52 -3.39 7.49 2.03
CA ARG A 52 -3.69 8.74 2.75
C ARG A 52 -2.49 9.28 3.52
N ILE A 53 -1.74 8.42 4.19
CA ILE A 53 -0.52 8.82 4.91
C ILE A 53 0.52 9.35 3.91
N ALA A 54 0.70 8.67 2.78
CA ALA A 54 1.65 9.07 1.74
C ALA A 54 1.25 10.39 1.08
N HIS A 55 -0.02 10.56 0.75
CA HIS A 55 -0.56 11.79 0.16
C HIS A 55 -0.47 12.97 1.14
N GLY A 56 -0.77 12.73 2.42
CA GLY A 56 -0.58 13.72 3.49
C GLY A 56 0.88 14.13 3.68
N ARG A 57 1.83 13.24 3.39
CA ARG A 57 3.27 13.55 3.44
C ARG A 57 3.76 14.32 2.23
N SER A 58 3.23 14.07 1.04
CA SER A 58 3.49 14.89 -0.15
C SER A 58 2.92 16.31 -0.02
N ARG A 59 1.86 16.50 0.77
CA ARG A 59 1.29 17.83 1.11
C ARG A 59 2.04 18.60 2.20
N ARG A 60 3.17 18.08 2.70
CA ARG A 60 4.16 18.92 3.37
C ARG A 60 5.16 19.41 2.31
N PRO A 61 4.94 20.58 1.68
CA PRO A 61 6.09 21.29 1.13
C PRO A 61 7.02 21.60 2.31
N GLY A 62 8.33 21.45 2.09
CA GLY A 62 9.33 21.99 3.00
C GLY A 62 9.11 23.48 3.23
N GLY A 63 9.63 23.97 4.35
CA GLY A 63 9.58 25.37 4.77
C GLY A 63 10.41 26.32 3.92
#